data_AF-A0A1Q7PNK9-F1
#
_entry.id   AF-A0A1Q7PNK9-F1
#
_cell.length_a   1.000
_cell.length_b   1.000
_cell.length_c   1.000
_cell.angle_alpha   90.00
_cell.angle_beta   90.00
_cell.angle_gamma   90.00
#
_symmetry.space_group_name_H-M   'P 1'
#
loop_
_entity.id
_entity.type
_entity.pdbx_description
1 polymer ?
#
loop_
_entity_poly.entity_id
_entity_poly.type
_entity_poly.pdbx_seq_one_letter_code
_entity_poly.pdbx_strand_id
1 'polypeptide(L)'
;AAGCSMADMAQIEQVDEAWAQLSQILPVEEAVTPAVYVNSAADLKAFCGEHGGITCTSSNARRVIEWAWARREKILFFPDEHLGRNTANKMGIPREEILVWDPFLPDGGNTPEAVKKARILLWKGHCSVHQMFQPAHVRYFREKHPRIKIIVHPECHEDVVNLSDLCGSTEFIIRTVSAAEPGSIWGVGTELNLVNRLKRRQPDKQIYFLSPTVCQCATMFRIDAPHLCWAMENLAEGHVVNQISVPDDEKYWARIALQRMLDVSTPA
;
A
#
# COMPACT_ATOMS: atom_id res chain seq x y z
N ALA A 1 -7.52 13.59 14.50
CA ALA A 1 -7.32 12.16 14.22
C ALA A 1 -5.99 11.92 13.52
N ALA A 2 -5.29 10.83 13.84
CA ALA A 2 -4.14 10.33 13.08
C ALA A 2 -4.65 9.31 12.06
N GLY A 3 -4.72 9.69 10.79
CA GLY A 3 -5.23 8.86 9.68
C GLY A 3 -4.16 8.57 8.61
N CYS A 4 -4.59 8.23 7.41
CA CYS A 4 -3.70 8.05 6.26
C CYS A 4 -4.28 8.78 5.06
N SER A 5 -3.57 9.77 4.53
CA SER A 5 -4.07 10.57 3.40
C SER A 5 -4.37 9.73 2.15
N MET A 6 -3.68 8.61 1.98
CA MET A 6 -3.92 7.67 0.89
C MET A 6 -5.17 6.81 1.12
N ALA A 7 -5.47 6.45 2.38
CA ALA A 7 -6.72 5.78 2.73
C ALA A 7 -7.91 6.66 2.38
N ASP A 8 -7.76 7.98 2.57
CA ASP A 8 -8.78 8.98 2.27
C ASP A 8 -8.96 9.24 0.75
N MET A 9 -8.11 8.68 -0.13
CA MET A 9 -8.23 8.83 -1.59
C MET A 9 -9.24 7.88 -2.24
N ALA A 10 -9.80 6.94 -1.47
CA ALA A 10 -10.96 6.16 -1.86
C ALA A 10 -12.03 6.32 -0.78
N GLN A 11 -13.25 6.64 -1.18
CA GLN A 11 -14.42 6.70 -0.31
C GLN A 11 -15.44 5.66 -0.78
N ILE A 12 -16.27 5.16 0.13
CA ILE A 12 -17.22 4.08 -0.18
C ILE A 12 -18.16 4.46 -1.32
N GLU A 13 -18.64 5.71 -1.37
CA GLU A 13 -19.53 6.18 -2.42
C GLU A 13 -18.86 6.13 -3.81
N GLN A 14 -17.56 6.40 -3.87
CA GLN A 14 -16.79 6.33 -5.12
C GLN A 14 -16.58 4.88 -5.55
N VAL A 15 -16.36 3.97 -4.59
CA VAL A 15 -16.16 2.55 -4.87
C VAL A 15 -17.47 1.91 -5.34
N ASP A 16 -18.60 2.26 -4.71
CA ASP A 16 -19.94 1.85 -5.15
C ASP A 16 -20.25 2.35 -6.56
N GLU A 17 -19.94 3.62 -6.85
CA GLU A 17 -20.11 4.19 -8.19
C GLU A 17 -19.23 3.47 -9.21
N ALA A 18 -17.94 3.24 -8.90
CA ALA A 18 -17.04 2.50 -9.77
C ALA A 18 -17.54 1.06 -10.02
N TRP A 19 -18.06 0.39 -8.99
CA TRP A 19 -18.63 -0.94 -9.10
C TRP A 19 -19.87 -0.95 -10.01
N ALA A 20 -20.75 0.05 -9.86
CA ALA A 20 -21.92 0.22 -10.71
C ALA A 20 -21.54 0.50 -12.17
N GLN A 21 -20.54 1.37 -12.42
CA GLN A 21 -20.03 1.62 -13.78
C GLN A 21 -19.43 0.34 -14.40
N LEU A 22 -18.61 -0.41 -13.64
CA LEU A 22 -18.07 -1.68 -14.10
C LEU A 22 -19.15 -2.71 -14.43
N SER A 23 -20.25 -2.73 -13.67
CA SER A 23 -21.40 -3.63 -13.91
C SER A 23 -22.11 -3.37 -15.24
N GLN A 24 -22.01 -2.16 -15.80
CA GLN A 24 -22.55 -1.84 -17.13
C GLN A 24 -21.69 -2.41 -18.27
N ILE A 25 -20.42 -2.74 -17.99
CA ILE A 25 -19.44 -3.20 -18.99
C ILE A 25 -19.21 -4.71 -18.89
N LEU A 26 -19.28 -5.27 -17.68
CA LEU A 26 -18.93 -6.64 -17.32
C LEU A 26 -19.92 -7.24 -16.31
N PRO A 27 -20.06 -8.57 -16.24
CA PRO A 27 -20.70 -9.25 -15.10
C PRO A 27 -19.81 -9.10 -13.86
N VAL A 28 -19.90 -7.97 -13.16
CA VAL A 28 -18.89 -7.51 -12.19
C VAL A 28 -18.72 -8.46 -11.00
N GLU A 29 -19.82 -9.05 -10.52
CA GLU A 29 -19.82 -9.98 -9.38
C GLU A 29 -19.15 -11.33 -9.69
N GLU A 30 -19.14 -11.73 -10.95
CA GLU A 30 -18.49 -12.95 -11.41
C GLU A 30 -17.05 -12.68 -11.92
N ALA A 31 -16.80 -11.51 -12.50
CA ALA A 31 -15.57 -11.22 -13.23
C ALA A 31 -14.52 -10.44 -12.44
N VAL A 32 -14.91 -9.61 -11.45
CA VAL A 32 -13.99 -8.68 -10.78
C VAL A 32 -13.86 -9.03 -9.31
N THR A 33 -12.63 -9.17 -8.81
CA THR A 33 -12.35 -9.30 -7.36
C THR A 33 -11.94 -7.93 -6.81
N PRO A 34 -12.66 -7.34 -5.83
CA PRO A 34 -12.20 -6.14 -5.17
C PRO A 34 -11.13 -6.49 -4.14
N ALA A 35 -9.97 -5.84 -4.23
CA ALA A 35 -8.83 -6.06 -3.34
C ALA A 35 -8.39 -4.73 -2.72
N VAL A 36 -8.50 -4.62 -1.41
CA VAL A 36 -8.23 -3.37 -0.69
C VAL A 36 -6.97 -3.44 0.17
N TYR A 37 -6.05 -2.50 0.00
CA TYR A 37 -4.88 -2.34 0.86
C TYR A 37 -5.33 -1.96 2.29
N VAL A 38 -4.67 -2.49 3.33
CA VAL A 38 -4.99 -2.21 4.74
C VAL A 38 -5.07 -0.71 5.07
N ASN A 39 -4.32 0.12 4.34
CA ASN A 39 -4.41 1.58 4.37
C ASN A 39 -5.68 2.06 3.65
N SER A 40 -6.83 1.77 4.25
CA SER A 40 -8.20 2.10 3.81
C SER A 40 -9.11 2.20 5.03
N ALA A 41 -10.31 2.75 4.87
CA ALA A 41 -11.33 2.76 5.91
C ALA A 41 -11.96 1.35 6.12
N ALA A 42 -12.82 1.22 7.14
CA ALA A 42 -13.40 -0.07 7.53
C ALA A 42 -14.54 -0.50 6.58
N ASP A 43 -15.37 0.45 6.18
CA ASP A 43 -16.38 0.36 5.11
C ASP A 43 -15.81 -0.20 3.79
N LEU A 44 -14.63 0.22 3.35
CA LEU A 44 -13.98 -0.29 2.14
C LEU A 44 -13.54 -1.75 2.29
N LYS A 45 -13.16 -2.16 3.51
CA LYS A 45 -12.89 -3.57 3.81
C LYS A 45 -14.19 -4.37 3.86
N ALA A 46 -15.27 -3.77 4.35
CA ALA A 46 -16.60 -4.36 4.36
C ALA A 46 -17.09 -4.60 2.92
N PHE A 47 -17.01 -3.60 2.05
CA PHE A 47 -17.28 -3.71 0.62
C PHE A 47 -16.51 -4.90 0.00
N CYS A 48 -15.21 -5.00 0.23
CA CYS A 48 -14.44 -6.16 -0.21
C CYS A 48 -14.97 -7.48 0.38
N GLY A 49 -15.34 -7.52 1.66
CA GLY A 49 -15.90 -8.72 2.30
C GLY A 49 -17.17 -9.20 1.61
N GLU A 50 -18.10 -8.27 1.42
CA GLU A 50 -19.43 -8.46 0.83
C GLU A 50 -19.34 -8.91 -0.63
N HIS A 51 -18.54 -8.23 -1.46
CA HIS A 51 -18.39 -8.53 -2.89
C HIS A 51 -17.39 -9.66 -3.19
N GLY A 52 -17.13 -10.56 -2.22
CA GLY A 52 -16.26 -11.73 -2.42
C GLY A 52 -14.76 -11.41 -2.58
N GLY A 53 -14.35 -10.19 -2.26
CA GLY A 53 -13.00 -9.66 -2.29
C GLY A 53 -12.14 -9.93 -1.05
N ILE A 54 -11.05 -9.19 -0.91
CA ILE A 54 -9.98 -9.49 0.06
C ILE A 54 -9.20 -8.24 0.47
N THR A 55 -8.61 -8.24 1.67
CA THR A 55 -7.64 -7.21 2.06
C THR A 55 -6.20 -7.56 1.63
N CYS A 56 -5.33 -6.57 1.58
CA CYS A 56 -3.96 -6.69 1.11
C CYS A 56 -3.00 -5.89 2.00
N THR A 57 -1.73 -6.27 2.02
CA THR A 57 -0.60 -5.49 2.57
C THR A 57 0.55 -5.45 1.56
N SER A 58 1.53 -4.56 1.77
CA SER A 58 2.72 -4.53 0.92
C SER A 58 3.58 -5.81 1.00
N SER A 59 3.39 -6.67 2.00
CA SER A 59 4.12 -7.94 2.15
C SER A 59 3.44 -9.13 1.46
N ASN A 60 2.13 -9.08 1.20
CA ASN A 60 1.37 -10.20 0.62
C ASN A 60 0.65 -9.86 -0.70
N ALA A 61 0.82 -8.65 -1.24
CA ALA A 61 0.14 -8.20 -2.46
C ALA A 61 0.22 -9.19 -3.63
N ARG A 62 1.38 -9.82 -3.85
CA ARG A 62 1.54 -10.86 -4.87
C ARG A 62 0.58 -12.04 -4.64
N ARG A 63 0.53 -12.56 -3.42
CA ARG A 63 -0.32 -13.71 -3.05
C ARG A 63 -1.81 -13.36 -3.16
N VAL A 64 -2.17 -12.12 -2.81
CA VAL A 64 -3.54 -11.60 -2.97
C VAL A 64 -3.93 -11.54 -4.44
N ILE A 65 -3.05 -11.03 -5.31
CA ILE A 65 -3.29 -10.98 -6.75
C ILE A 65 -3.42 -12.39 -7.34
N GLU A 66 -2.53 -13.32 -6.97
CA GLU A 66 -2.62 -14.74 -7.37
C GLU A 66 -3.93 -15.39 -6.90
N TRP A 67 -4.34 -15.13 -5.64
CA TRP A 67 -5.59 -15.63 -5.08
C TRP A 67 -6.83 -15.11 -5.81
N ALA A 68 -6.81 -13.84 -6.20
CA ALA A 68 -7.91 -13.21 -6.92
C ALA A 68 -8.04 -13.77 -8.34
N TRP A 69 -6.94 -13.87 -9.09
CA TRP A 69 -6.95 -14.44 -10.45
C TRP A 69 -7.25 -15.94 -10.51
N ALA A 70 -7.03 -16.67 -9.41
CA ALA A 70 -7.48 -18.06 -9.31
C ALA A 70 -9.02 -18.19 -9.19
N ARG A 71 -9.74 -17.08 -8.94
CA ARG A 71 -11.19 -17.06 -8.69
C ARG A 71 -11.97 -16.29 -9.74
N ARG A 72 -11.49 -15.11 -10.12
CA ARG A 72 -12.12 -14.22 -11.10
C ARG A 72 -11.06 -13.67 -12.04
N GLU A 73 -11.49 -13.25 -13.23
CA GLU A 73 -10.57 -12.83 -14.28
C GLU A 73 -9.84 -11.51 -13.97
N LYS A 74 -10.50 -10.60 -13.25
CA LYS A 74 -10.04 -9.22 -13.05
C LYS A 74 -9.96 -8.84 -11.58
N ILE A 75 -9.19 -7.79 -11.29
CA ILE A 75 -9.02 -7.25 -9.95
C ILE A 75 -9.30 -5.74 -9.99
N LEU A 76 -10.11 -5.24 -9.06
CA LEU A 76 -10.16 -3.82 -8.71
C LEU A 76 -9.30 -3.63 -7.46
N PHE A 77 -8.13 -3.00 -7.59
CA PHE A 77 -7.14 -2.87 -6.53
C PHE A 77 -7.06 -1.41 -6.04
N PHE A 78 -7.26 -1.18 -4.75
CA PHE A 78 -7.37 0.16 -4.20
C PHE A 78 -6.80 0.29 -2.78
N PRO A 79 -6.46 1.50 -2.30
CA PRO A 79 -6.42 2.75 -3.06
C PRO A 79 -5.09 3.02 -3.78
N ASP A 80 -4.02 2.25 -3.53
CA ASP A 80 -2.69 2.57 -4.06
C ASP A 80 -2.40 1.96 -5.44
N GLU A 81 -2.25 2.80 -6.46
CA GLU A 81 -1.87 2.34 -7.79
C GLU A 81 -0.46 1.78 -7.84
N HIS A 82 0.47 2.32 -7.03
CA HIS A 82 1.88 1.95 -7.16
C HIS A 82 2.16 0.57 -6.58
N LEU A 83 1.60 0.24 -5.42
CA LEU A 83 1.68 -1.12 -4.87
C LEU A 83 1.14 -2.15 -5.87
N GLY A 84 -0.05 -1.90 -6.43
CA GLY A 84 -0.65 -2.81 -7.42
C GLY A 84 0.18 -2.91 -8.69
N ARG A 85 0.58 -1.77 -9.27
CA ARG A 85 1.41 -1.70 -10.50
C ARG A 85 2.76 -2.38 -10.33
N ASN A 86 3.50 -2.05 -9.28
CA ASN A 86 4.83 -2.62 -9.03
C ASN A 86 4.75 -4.13 -8.77
N THR A 87 3.66 -4.60 -8.14
CA THR A 87 3.43 -6.03 -7.95
C THR A 87 3.13 -6.71 -9.30
N ALA A 88 2.21 -6.15 -10.10
CA ALA A 88 1.87 -6.67 -11.42
C ALA A 88 3.07 -6.67 -12.40
N ASN A 89 3.87 -5.61 -12.41
CA ASN A 89 5.10 -5.51 -13.20
C ASN A 89 6.08 -6.64 -12.84
N LYS A 90 6.30 -6.92 -11.55
CA LYS A 90 7.16 -8.04 -11.09
C LYS A 90 6.59 -9.41 -11.44
N MET A 91 5.28 -9.51 -11.66
CA MET A 91 4.61 -10.73 -12.12
C MET A 91 4.61 -10.88 -13.64
N GLY A 92 5.18 -9.92 -14.38
CA GLY A 92 5.27 -9.97 -15.85
C GLY A 92 3.96 -9.68 -16.56
N ILE A 93 3.03 -8.97 -15.91
CA ILE A 93 1.76 -8.59 -16.54
C ILE A 93 2.01 -7.50 -17.59
N PRO A 94 1.47 -7.63 -18.82
CA PRO A 94 1.60 -6.62 -19.86
C PRO A 94 1.03 -5.27 -19.42
N ARG A 95 1.67 -4.16 -19.83
CA ARG A 95 1.28 -2.80 -19.41
C ARG A 95 -0.13 -2.45 -19.87
N GLU A 96 -0.54 -2.96 -21.02
CA GLU A 96 -1.88 -2.80 -21.59
C GLU A 96 -3.00 -3.52 -20.80
N GLU A 97 -2.65 -4.43 -19.89
CA GLU A 97 -3.59 -5.14 -19.02
C GLU A 97 -3.67 -4.50 -17.61
N ILE A 98 -2.90 -3.43 -17.35
CA ILE A 98 -2.83 -2.70 -16.09
C ILE A 98 -3.38 -1.28 -16.31
N LEU A 99 -4.63 -1.06 -15.92
CA LEU A 99 -5.28 0.25 -16.05
C LEU A 99 -5.32 1.01 -14.74
N VAL A 100 -5.41 2.33 -14.83
CA VAL A 100 -5.70 3.21 -13.69
C VAL A 100 -7.17 3.61 -13.76
N TRP A 101 -7.87 3.49 -12.64
CA TRP A 101 -9.23 3.95 -12.45
C TRP A 101 -9.21 5.27 -11.70
N ASP A 102 -9.57 6.36 -12.38
CA ASP A 102 -9.77 7.68 -11.78
C ASP A 102 -11.23 7.85 -11.36
N PRO A 103 -11.57 7.85 -10.06
CA PRO A 103 -12.96 7.90 -9.62
C PRO A 103 -13.70 9.19 -9.97
N PHE A 104 -13.00 10.22 -10.44
CA PHE A 104 -13.61 11.49 -10.84
C PHE A 104 -13.97 11.54 -12.32
N LEU A 105 -13.65 10.51 -13.09
CA LEU A 105 -13.93 10.41 -14.52
C LEU A 105 -14.95 9.30 -14.80
N PRO A 106 -15.81 9.46 -15.83
CA PRO A 106 -16.67 8.38 -16.31
C PRO A 106 -15.84 7.15 -16.70
N ASP A 107 -16.28 5.97 -16.28
CA ASP A 107 -15.62 4.67 -16.49
C ASP A 107 -14.14 4.67 -16.05
N GLY A 108 -13.83 5.44 -15.01
CA GLY A 108 -12.46 5.59 -14.51
C GLY A 108 -11.52 6.31 -15.48
N GLY A 109 -12.05 6.94 -16.53
CA GLY A 109 -11.28 7.50 -17.64
C GLY A 109 -10.85 6.48 -18.70
N ASN A 110 -11.46 5.29 -18.72
CA ASN A 110 -11.09 4.19 -19.63
C ASN A 110 -12.22 3.85 -20.60
N THR A 111 -11.88 3.29 -21.77
CA THR A 111 -12.90 2.79 -22.69
C THR A 111 -13.41 1.40 -22.26
N PRO A 112 -14.66 1.03 -22.60
CA PRO A 112 -15.19 -0.31 -22.32
C PRO A 112 -14.30 -1.45 -22.86
N GLU A 113 -13.68 -1.27 -24.02
CA GLU A 113 -12.76 -2.25 -24.63
C GLU A 113 -11.49 -2.41 -23.80
N ALA A 114 -10.93 -1.31 -23.27
CA ALA A 114 -9.77 -1.34 -22.41
C ALA A 114 -10.10 -2.05 -21.09
N VAL A 115 -11.23 -1.74 -20.47
CA VAL A 115 -11.72 -2.40 -19.24
C VAL A 115 -11.90 -3.90 -19.45
N LYS A 116 -12.45 -4.31 -20.60
CA LYS A 116 -12.60 -5.73 -20.97
C LYS A 116 -11.26 -6.43 -21.16
N LYS A 117 -10.22 -5.74 -21.65
CA LYS A 117 -8.87 -6.31 -21.82
C LYS A 117 -8.07 -6.36 -20.50
N ALA A 118 -8.33 -5.42 -19.59
CA ALA A 118 -7.57 -5.29 -18.35
C ALA A 118 -7.70 -6.52 -17.44
N ARG A 119 -6.59 -6.91 -16.80
CA ARG A 119 -6.58 -7.92 -15.73
C ARG A 119 -6.57 -7.29 -14.34
N ILE A 120 -6.10 -6.04 -14.25
CA ILE A 120 -6.08 -5.27 -13.01
C ILE A 120 -6.42 -3.80 -13.28
N LEU A 121 -7.35 -3.29 -12.50
CA LEU A 121 -7.78 -1.90 -12.45
C LEU A 121 -7.25 -1.32 -11.14
N LEU A 122 -6.37 -0.34 -11.23
CA LEU A 122 -5.67 0.27 -10.11
C LEU A 122 -6.32 1.60 -9.75
N TRP A 123 -6.79 1.77 -8.53
CA TRP A 123 -7.33 3.05 -8.09
C TRP A 123 -6.26 4.13 -8.11
N LYS A 124 -6.61 5.32 -8.60
CA LYS A 124 -5.70 6.49 -8.69
C LYS A 124 -5.42 7.14 -7.34
N GLY A 125 -5.01 6.36 -6.35
CA GLY A 125 -4.47 6.84 -5.08
C GLY A 125 -2.98 6.51 -4.96
N HIS A 126 -2.29 7.26 -4.10
CA HIS A 126 -0.85 7.10 -3.88
C HIS A 126 -0.45 7.61 -2.50
N CYS A 127 0.69 7.11 -2.01
CA CYS A 127 1.28 7.61 -0.78
C CYS A 127 2.15 8.85 -1.06
N SER A 128 1.74 10.01 -0.54
CA SER A 128 2.47 11.28 -0.71
C SER A 128 3.92 11.21 -0.21
N VAL A 129 4.22 10.37 0.79
CA VAL A 129 5.59 10.15 1.29
C VAL A 129 6.44 9.43 0.25
N HIS A 130 5.92 8.36 -0.36
CA HIS A 130 6.68 7.53 -1.29
C HIS A 130 6.77 8.13 -2.70
N GLN A 131 5.86 9.03 -3.08
CA GLN A 131 5.94 9.77 -4.34
C GLN A 131 7.00 10.89 -4.35
N MET A 132 7.60 11.21 -3.19
CA MET A 132 8.73 12.14 -3.12
C MET A 132 10.04 11.55 -3.64
N PHE A 133 10.15 10.22 -3.76
CA PHE A 133 11.35 9.59 -4.30
C PHE A 133 11.37 9.73 -5.83
N GLN A 134 12.51 10.17 -6.36
CA GLN A 134 12.70 10.38 -7.79
C GLN A 134 13.87 9.56 -8.32
N PRO A 135 13.86 9.18 -9.61
CA PRO A 135 15.00 8.51 -10.27
C PRO A 135 16.34 9.26 -10.09
N ALA A 136 16.30 10.59 -10.02
CA ALA A 136 17.48 11.43 -9.78
C ALA A 136 18.14 11.14 -8.43
N HIS A 137 17.35 10.84 -7.39
CA HIS A 137 17.87 10.50 -6.07
C HIS A 137 18.67 9.20 -6.08
N VAL A 138 18.15 8.18 -6.78
CA VAL A 138 18.83 6.90 -6.97
C VAL A 138 20.18 7.09 -7.69
N ARG A 139 20.18 7.85 -8.80
CA ARG A 139 21.39 8.14 -9.57
C ARG A 139 22.43 8.87 -8.73
N TYR A 140 22.03 9.92 -8.01
CA TYR A 140 22.91 10.67 -7.12
C TYR A 140 23.64 9.80 -6.10
N PHE A 141 22.91 8.89 -5.43
CA PHE A 141 23.53 8.01 -4.44
C PHE A 141 24.46 6.98 -5.06
N ARG A 142 24.15 6.46 -6.25
CA ARG A 142 25.03 5.54 -6.99
C ARG A 142 26.32 6.23 -7.46
N GLU A 143 26.25 7.48 -7.91
CA GLU A 143 27.42 8.28 -8.27
C GLU A 143 28.34 8.53 -7.07
N LYS A 144 27.77 8.86 -5.91
CA LYS A 144 28.54 9.11 -4.68
C LYS A 144 29.08 7.85 -4.02
N HIS A 145 28.34 6.76 -4.10
CA HIS A 145 28.65 5.50 -3.44
C HIS A 145 28.51 4.33 -4.44
N PRO A 146 29.57 3.99 -5.21
CA PRO A 146 29.48 2.98 -6.27
C PRO A 146 29.07 1.57 -5.80
N ARG A 147 29.22 1.26 -4.50
CA ARG A 147 28.85 -0.03 -3.89
C ARG A 147 27.53 0.01 -3.11
N ILE A 148 26.77 1.10 -3.20
CA ILE A 148 25.51 1.24 -2.47
C ILE A 148 24.47 0.24 -2.98
N LYS A 149 23.76 -0.39 -2.04
CA LYS A 149 22.54 -1.14 -2.34
C LYS A 149 21.33 -0.28 -2.04
N ILE A 150 20.41 -0.16 -2.98
CA ILE A 150 19.20 0.66 -2.87
C ILE A 150 18.00 -0.25 -2.65
N ILE A 151 17.27 0.02 -1.57
CA ILE A 151 16.06 -0.70 -1.20
C ILE A 151 14.92 0.27 -0.97
N VAL A 152 13.78 0.05 -1.62
CA VAL A 152 12.62 0.97 -1.58
C VAL A 152 11.32 0.25 -1.24
N HIS A 153 10.34 1.01 -0.78
CA HIS A 153 8.98 0.51 -0.56
C HIS A 153 8.22 0.36 -1.90
N PRO A 154 7.32 -0.63 -2.06
CA PRO A 154 6.54 -0.82 -3.29
C PRO A 154 5.50 0.28 -3.58
N GLU A 155 5.27 1.21 -2.65
CA GLU A 155 4.43 2.40 -2.87
C GLU A 155 5.16 3.51 -3.67
N CYS A 156 6.46 3.34 -3.95
CA CYS A 156 7.23 4.28 -4.78
C CYS A 156 6.83 4.17 -6.27
N HIS A 157 7.00 5.26 -7.02
CA HIS A 157 6.81 5.25 -8.47
C HIS A 157 7.64 4.16 -9.17
N GLU A 158 7.10 3.57 -10.25
CA GLU A 158 7.72 2.42 -10.94
C GLU A 158 9.15 2.72 -11.42
N ASP A 159 9.42 3.95 -11.87
CA ASP A 159 10.75 4.38 -12.29
C ASP A 159 11.80 4.30 -11.16
N VAL A 160 11.38 4.54 -9.92
CA VAL A 160 12.27 4.42 -8.74
C VAL A 160 12.48 2.95 -8.40
N VAL A 161 11.40 2.15 -8.45
CA VAL A 161 11.47 0.71 -8.17
C VAL A 161 12.36 0.00 -9.18
N ASN A 162 12.25 0.32 -10.46
CA ASN A 162 13.05 -0.27 -11.54
C ASN A 162 14.55 0.08 -11.43
N LEU A 163 14.89 1.21 -10.81
CA LEU A 163 16.28 1.60 -10.56
C LEU A 163 16.83 1.08 -9.22
N SER A 164 15.98 0.57 -8.34
CA SER A 164 16.37 0.02 -7.03
C SER A 164 16.87 -1.42 -7.14
N ASP A 165 17.76 -1.83 -6.23
CA ASP A 165 18.26 -3.21 -6.19
C ASP A 165 17.24 -4.16 -5.55
N LEU A 166 16.46 -3.64 -4.59
CA LEU A 166 15.47 -4.39 -3.85
C LEU A 166 14.21 -3.56 -3.61
N CYS A 167 13.06 -4.21 -3.59
CA CYS A 167 11.78 -3.55 -3.29
C CYS A 167 10.86 -4.45 -2.49
N GLY A 168 10.38 -3.96 -1.34
CA GLY A 168 9.51 -4.71 -0.44
C GLY A 168 8.98 -3.88 0.73
N SER A 169 8.13 -4.50 1.56
CA SER A 169 7.52 -3.85 2.73
C SER A 169 8.55 -3.33 3.73
N THR A 170 8.11 -2.50 4.68
CA THR A 170 8.93 -2.06 5.82
C THR A 170 9.60 -3.23 6.55
N GLU A 171 8.88 -4.35 6.75
CA GLU A 171 9.45 -5.54 7.38
C GLU A 171 10.55 -6.18 6.53
N PHE A 172 10.33 -6.27 5.21
CA PHE A 172 11.35 -6.75 4.27
C PHE A 172 12.60 -5.87 4.30
N ILE A 173 12.43 -4.55 4.35
CA ILE A 173 13.52 -3.58 4.47
C ILE A 173 14.30 -3.79 5.76
N ILE A 174 13.60 -3.86 6.90
CA ILE A 174 14.22 -4.07 8.22
C ILE A 174 15.04 -5.37 8.20
N ARG A 175 14.43 -6.48 7.78
CA ARG A 175 15.09 -7.79 7.74
C ARG A 175 16.33 -7.79 6.85
N THR A 176 16.21 -7.25 5.63
CA THR A 176 17.30 -7.23 4.65
C THR A 176 18.48 -6.40 5.13
N VAL A 177 18.23 -5.18 5.62
CA VAL A 177 19.30 -4.29 6.09
C VAL A 177 19.94 -4.86 7.37
N SER A 178 19.14 -5.44 8.28
CA SER A 178 19.65 -6.05 9.52
C SER A 178 20.50 -7.30 9.28
N ALA A 179 20.16 -8.11 8.27
CA ALA A 179 20.92 -9.30 7.90
C ALA A 179 22.14 -9.00 7.01
N ALA A 180 22.35 -7.75 6.60
CA ALA A 180 23.47 -7.36 5.76
C ALA A 180 24.80 -7.43 6.52
N GLU A 181 25.90 -7.61 5.78
CA GLU A 181 27.24 -7.62 6.36
C GLU A 181 27.62 -6.25 6.95
N PRO A 182 28.44 -6.22 8.02
CA PRO A 182 29.04 -4.99 8.53
C PRO A 182 29.81 -4.23 7.44
N GLY A 183 29.77 -2.91 7.48
CA GLY A 183 30.40 -2.04 6.47
C GLY A 183 29.62 -1.89 5.16
N SER A 184 28.49 -2.58 5.01
CA SER A 184 27.60 -2.40 3.85
C SER A 184 26.99 -0.99 3.81
N ILE A 185 26.73 -0.52 2.58
CA ILE A 185 26.21 0.81 2.30
C ILE A 185 24.80 0.68 1.71
N TRP A 186 23.82 1.33 2.30
CA TRP A 186 22.40 1.21 1.96
C TRP A 186 21.76 2.57 1.72
N GLY A 187 21.03 2.68 0.60
CA GLY A 187 20.09 3.77 0.35
C GLY A 187 18.67 3.26 0.57
N VAL A 188 17.94 3.81 1.53
CA VAL A 188 16.62 3.33 1.93
C VAL A 188 15.54 4.36 1.56
N GLY A 189 14.61 3.97 0.68
CA GLY A 189 13.49 4.80 0.23
C GLY A 189 12.16 4.37 0.86
N THR A 190 11.83 4.95 2.01
CA THR A 190 10.57 4.73 2.76
C THR A 190 10.36 5.87 3.75
N GLU A 191 9.58 5.72 4.82
CA GLU A 191 9.38 6.77 5.82
C GLU A 191 10.66 7.07 6.65
N LEU A 192 10.95 8.35 6.90
CA LEU A 192 12.21 8.82 7.48
C LEU A 192 12.49 8.27 8.90
N ASN A 193 11.49 8.18 9.78
CA ASN A 193 11.70 7.67 11.14
C ASN A 193 12.13 6.20 11.14
N LEU A 194 11.64 5.39 10.20
CA LEU A 194 12.14 4.02 10.03
C LEU A 194 13.64 4.04 9.70
N VAL A 195 14.06 4.84 8.72
CA VAL A 195 15.46 4.91 8.29
C VAL A 195 16.37 5.41 9.41
N ASN A 196 15.94 6.43 10.14
CA ASN A 196 16.67 6.94 11.31
C ASN A 196 16.75 5.90 12.44
N ARG A 197 15.70 5.09 12.63
CA ARG A 197 15.73 3.98 13.58
C ARG A 197 16.71 2.88 13.16
N LEU A 198 16.73 2.51 11.88
CA LEU A 198 17.69 1.54 11.35
C LEU A 198 19.13 2.03 11.51
N LYS A 199 19.40 3.29 11.14
CA LYS A 199 20.72 3.92 11.30
C LYS A 199 21.22 3.91 12.75
N ARG A 200 20.35 4.19 13.72
CA ARG A 200 20.71 4.16 15.16
C ARG A 200 20.96 2.75 15.69
N ARG A 201 20.22 1.76 15.22
CA ARG A 201 20.33 0.36 15.70
C ARG A 201 21.50 -0.40 15.05
N GLN A 202 22.01 0.07 13.92
CA GLN A 202 23.04 -0.61 13.13
C GLN A 202 24.20 0.33 12.81
N PRO A 203 24.97 0.77 13.82
CA PRO A 203 26.07 1.71 13.63
C PRO A 203 27.23 1.13 12.81
N ASP A 204 27.29 -0.20 12.66
CA ASP A 204 28.25 -0.93 11.86
C ASP A 204 27.99 -0.84 10.34
N LYS A 205 26.87 -0.24 9.92
CA LYS A 205 26.47 -0.09 8.50
C LYS A 205 26.24 1.38 8.15
N GLN A 206 26.47 1.73 6.89
CA GLN A 206 26.21 3.07 6.38
C GLN A 206 24.82 3.13 5.76
N ILE A 207 23.86 3.69 6.50
CA ILE A 207 22.46 3.79 6.08
C ILE A 207 22.11 5.24 5.75
N TYR A 208 21.68 5.47 4.52
CA TYR A 208 21.26 6.77 4.00
C TYR A 208 19.77 6.77 3.69
N PHE A 209 19.14 7.90 3.97
CA PHE A 209 17.80 8.20 3.50
C PHE A 209 17.87 8.60 2.02
N LEU A 210 17.06 7.98 1.17
CA LEU A 210 17.21 8.11 -0.28
C LEU A 210 16.84 9.51 -0.80
N SER A 211 16.01 10.29 -0.10
CA SER A 211 15.59 11.62 -0.55
C SER A 211 16.37 12.74 0.16
N PRO A 212 16.71 13.86 -0.53
CA PRO A 212 17.26 15.05 0.12
C PRO A 212 16.19 15.84 0.89
N THR A 213 14.91 15.64 0.58
CA THR A 213 13.78 16.28 1.25
C THR A 213 13.24 15.36 2.32
N VAL A 214 12.97 15.89 3.51
CA VAL A 214 12.33 15.15 4.61
C VAL A 214 10.95 14.67 4.16
N CYS A 215 10.79 13.36 3.95
CA CYS A 215 9.50 12.75 3.67
C CYS A 215 8.93 12.19 4.98
N GLN A 216 8.17 13.02 5.69
CA GLN A 216 7.53 12.67 6.96
C GLN A 216 6.02 12.49 6.77
N CYS A 217 5.48 11.42 7.33
CA CYS A 217 4.03 11.21 7.35
C CYS A 217 3.40 12.11 8.41
N ALA A 218 2.83 13.25 7.99
CA ALA A 218 2.28 14.27 8.89
C ALA A 218 1.22 13.73 9.86
N THR A 219 0.48 12.67 9.48
CA THR A 219 -0.53 12.06 10.33
C THR A 219 0.06 11.13 11.38
N MET A 220 1.13 10.38 11.07
CA MET A 220 1.85 9.58 12.07
C MET A 220 2.48 10.47 13.15
N PHE A 221 2.98 11.66 12.77
CA PHE A 221 3.56 12.64 13.69
C PHE A 221 2.54 13.28 14.65
N ARG A 222 1.23 13.05 14.47
CA ARG A 222 0.21 13.48 15.44
C ARG A 222 0.20 12.61 16.70
N ILE A 223 0.93 11.50 16.72
CA ILE A 223 1.11 10.64 17.88
C ILE A 223 2.40 11.05 18.60
N ASP A 224 2.28 11.57 19.81
CA ASP A 224 3.40 11.99 20.64
C ASP A 224 3.24 11.54 22.11
N ALA A 225 4.30 11.75 22.90
CA ALA A 225 4.31 11.35 24.30
C ALA A 225 3.26 12.10 25.16
N PRO A 226 3.05 13.42 25.02
CA PRO A 226 1.98 14.12 25.72
C PRO A 226 0.58 13.55 25.47
N HIS A 227 0.19 13.33 24.21
CA HIS A 227 -1.13 12.77 23.89
C HIS A 227 -1.29 11.33 24.37
N LEU A 228 -0.21 10.53 24.33
CA LEU A 228 -0.22 9.19 24.92
C LEU A 228 -0.41 9.25 26.45
N CYS A 229 0.34 10.11 27.14
CA CYS A 229 0.22 10.31 28.59
C CYS A 229 -1.22 10.69 28.96
N TRP A 230 -1.78 11.68 28.26
CA TRP A 230 -3.15 12.14 28.45
C TRP A 230 -4.18 11.00 28.25
N ALA A 231 -4.03 10.20 27.19
CA ALA A 231 -4.93 9.07 26.95
C ALA A 231 -4.83 8.00 28.07
N MET A 232 -3.62 7.74 28.57
CA MET A 232 -3.38 6.77 29.64
C MET A 232 -3.90 7.27 31.00
N GLU A 233 -3.76 8.56 31.31
CA GLU A 233 -4.30 9.20 32.53
C GLU A 233 -5.82 9.12 32.55
N ASN A 234 -6.49 9.45 31.45
CA ASN A 234 -7.94 9.31 31.33
C ASN A 234 -8.39 7.87 31.61
N LEU A 235 -7.71 6.88 31.00
CA LEU A 235 -8.04 5.47 31.24
C LEU A 235 -7.80 5.03 32.69
N ALA A 236 -6.75 5.53 33.35
CA ALA A 236 -6.46 5.25 34.76
C ALA A 236 -7.52 5.83 35.70
N GLU A 237 -8.12 6.96 35.34
CA GLU A 237 -9.24 7.59 36.05
C GLU A 237 -10.61 6.97 35.72
N GLY A 238 -10.66 6.00 34.81
CA GLY A 238 -11.90 5.36 34.36
C GLY A 238 -12.64 6.11 33.25
N HIS A 239 -12.03 7.13 32.66
CA HIS A 239 -12.55 7.88 31.52
C HIS A 239 -12.06 7.26 30.19
N VAL A 240 -13.00 6.73 29.39
CA VAL A 240 -12.67 6.22 28.06
C VAL A 240 -12.69 7.37 27.05
N VAL A 241 -11.53 7.63 26.41
CA VAL A 241 -11.37 8.67 25.39
C VAL A 241 -11.00 8.04 24.04
N ASN A 242 -11.49 8.64 22.94
CA ASN A 242 -11.17 8.21 21.57
C ASN A 242 -11.42 6.71 21.31
N GLN A 243 -12.47 6.13 21.90
CA GLN A 243 -12.84 4.74 21.67
C GLN A 243 -13.10 4.51 20.18
N ILE A 244 -12.32 3.62 19.57
CA ILE A 244 -12.53 3.22 18.18
C ILE A 244 -13.76 2.31 18.15
N SER A 245 -14.76 2.71 17.37
CA SER A 245 -15.95 1.91 17.09
C SER A 245 -16.14 1.82 15.58
N VAL A 246 -16.70 0.70 15.14
CA VAL A 246 -17.06 0.41 13.74
C VAL A 246 -18.48 -0.15 13.77
N PRO A 247 -19.37 0.20 12.81
CA PRO A 247 -20.69 -0.41 12.71
C PRO A 247 -20.62 -1.94 12.59
N ASP A 248 -21.63 -2.65 13.13
CA ASP A 248 -21.55 -4.12 13.24
C ASP A 248 -21.56 -4.84 11.88
N ASP A 249 -22.30 -4.31 10.90
CA ASP A 249 -22.32 -4.83 9.53
C ASP A 249 -20.94 -4.68 8.86
N GLU A 250 -20.32 -3.50 9.00
CA GLU A 250 -18.97 -3.25 8.53
C GLU A 250 -17.95 -4.17 9.21
N LYS A 251 -18.05 -4.36 10.53
CA LYS A 251 -17.18 -5.29 11.28
C LYS A 251 -17.28 -6.70 10.72
N TYR A 252 -18.49 -7.18 10.46
CA TYR A 252 -18.71 -8.55 9.97
C TYR A 252 -18.02 -8.76 8.62
N TRP A 253 -18.28 -7.91 7.64
CA TRP A 253 -17.73 -8.06 6.30
C TRP A 253 -16.23 -7.73 6.24
N ALA A 254 -15.78 -6.67 6.92
CA ALA A 254 -14.36 -6.34 6.99
C ALA A 254 -13.55 -7.48 7.61
N ARG A 255 -14.10 -8.16 8.63
CA ARG A 255 -13.47 -9.35 9.23
C ARG A 255 -13.37 -10.51 8.24
N ILE A 256 -14.36 -10.72 7.38
CA ILE A 256 -14.28 -11.75 6.33
C ILE A 256 -13.14 -11.42 5.35
N ALA A 257 -13.05 -10.18 4.87
CA ALA A 257 -12.00 -9.77 3.93
C ALA A 257 -10.60 -9.80 4.57
N LEU A 258 -10.49 -9.50 5.87
CA LEU A 258 -9.27 -9.65 6.66
C LEU A 258 -8.89 -11.12 6.86
N GLN A 259 -9.84 -11.99 7.19
CA GLN A 259 -9.58 -13.41 7.37
C GLN A 259 -9.05 -14.05 6.09
N ARG A 260 -9.68 -13.75 4.93
CA ARG A 260 -9.19 -14.19 3.61
C ARG A 260 -7.73 -13.79 3.39
N MET A 261 -7.34 -12.57 3.76
CA MET A 261 -5.95 -12.12 3.66
C MET A 261 -5.01 -12.92 4.58
N LEU A 262 -5.41 -13.18 5.82
CA LEU A 262 -4.61 -13.96 6.77
C LEU A 262 -4.43 -15.41 6.32
N ASP A 263 -5.49 -16.04 5.83
CA ASP A 263 -5.46 -17.41 5.29
C ASP A 263 -4.48 -17.49 4.11
N VAL A 264 -4.53 -16.50 3.21
CA VAL A 264 -3.62 -16.39 2.07
C VAL A 264 -2.22 -15.96 2.48
N SER A 265 -1.96 -15.51 3.71
CA SER A 265 -0.64 -15.04 4.16
C SER A 265 0.13 -16.08 4.98
N THR A 266 -0.53 -17.14 5.44
CA THR A 266 0.12 -18.20 6.21
C THR A 266 0.90 -19.10 5.25
N PRO A 267 2.18 -19.43 5.48
CA PRO A 267 2.90 -20.40 4.66
C PRO A 267 2.17 -21.76 4.70
N ALA A 268 2.07 -22.44 3.56
CA ALA A 268 1.71 -23.85 3.52
C ALA A 268 2.85 -24.70 4.07
#